data_AF-A0A971N1K9-F1
#
_entry.id   AF-A0A971N1K9-F1
#
_cell.length_a   1.000
_cell.length_b   1.000
_cell.length_c   1.000
_cell.angle_alpha   90.00
_cell.angle_beta   90.00
_cell.angle_gamma   90.00
#
_symmetry.space_group_name_H-M   'P 1'
#
loop_
_entity.id
_entity.type
_entity.pdbx_description
1 polymer ?
#
loop_
_entity_poly.entity_id
_entity_poly.type
_entity_poly.pdbx_seq_one_letter_code
_entity_poly.pdbx_strand_id
1 'polypeptide(L)'
;MIISNQQVNSIIKAYGVASGQKNRTVPSTESIRRGDSLLLSPEARELNLVQQKLSQVPEVRSDLVEKIKDSIAKGEYNVTSEQVAHRMLVRSLVDRIIGG
;
A
#
# COMPACT_ATOMS: atom_id res chain seq x y z
N MET A 1 25.77 17.17 7.13
CA MET A 1 24.70 16.97 6.12
C MET A 1 25.36 17.05 4.75
N ILE A 2 25.68 15.92 4.14
CA ILE A 2 26.46 15.87 2.89
C ILE A 2 25.46 15.64 1.76
N ILE A 3 25.09 16.72 1.07
CA ILE A 3 24.24 16.62 -0.12
C ILE A 3 25.13 16.08 -1.23
N SER A 4 24.84 14.85 -1.68
CA SER A 4 25.62 14.17 -2.71
C SER A 4 25.43 14.87 -4.06
N ASN A 5 26.53 15.28 -4.67
CA ASN A 5 26.55 15.92 -6.00
C ASN A 5 25.86 15.06 -7.08
N GLN A 6 25.73 13.75 -6.87
CA GLN A 6 25.01 12.87 -7.79
C GLN A 6 23.49 13.08 -7.77
N GLN A 7 22.91 13.38 -6.59
CA GLN A 7 21.48 13.63 -6.45
C GLN A 7 21.06 14.96 -7.09
N VAL A 8 21.95 15.96 -7.01
CA VAL A 8 21.76 17.27 -7.64
C VAL A 8 21.85 17.17 -9.17
N ASN A 9 22.72 16.29 -9.69
CA ASN A 9 22.83 16.09 -11.13
C ASN A 9 21.62 15.34 -11.73
N SER A 10 20.95 14.47 -10.96
CA SER A 10 19.73 13.80 -11.42
C SER A 10 18.54 14.75 -11.57
N ILE A 11 18.40 15.73 -10.67
CA ILE A 11 17.32 16.73 -10.77
C ILE A 11 17.54 17.72 -11.93
N ILE A 12 18.79 18.14 -12.20
CA ILE A 12 19.11 19.03 -13.33
C ILE A 12 18.81 18.34 -14.67
N LYS A 13 19.09 17.03 -14.78
CA LYS A 13 18.74 16.24 -15.97
C LYS A 13 17.23 16.02 -16.11
N ALA A 14 16.51 15.84 -15.01
CA ALA A 14 15.06 15.67 -15.02
C ALA A 14 14.32 16.95 -15.44
N TYR A 15 14.87 18.13 -15.12
CA TYR A 15 14.22 19.42 -15.40
C TYR A 15 14.64 20.09 -16.70
N GLY A 16 15.62 19.55 -17.43
CA GLY A 16 15.83 19.76 -18.88
C GLY A 16 15.41 21.13 -19.43
N VAL A 17 15.80 22.23 -18.78
CA VAL A 17 15.59 23.57 -19.32
C VAL A 17 16.56 23.75 -20.47
N ALA A 18 15.98 23.73 -21.67
CA ALA A 18 16.65 23.98 -22.92
C ALA A 18 17.46 25.29 -22.87
N SER A 19 18.77 25.19 -22.99
CA SER A 19 19.57 26.21 -23.65
C SER A 19 20.75 25.53 -24.34
N GLY A 20 20.68 25.50 -25.66
CA GLY A 20 21.67 24.84 -26.49
C GLY A 20 22.97 25.62 -26.54
N GLN A 21 24.09 24.90 -26.46
CA GLN A 21 25.33 25.21 -27.19
C GLN A 21 26.15 23.92 -27.39
N LYS A 22 26.22 23.49 -28.66
CA LYS A 22 27.44 23.28 -29.44
C LYS A 22 28.59 22.41 -28.87
N ASN A 23 28.82 21.30 -29.58
CA ASN A 23 30.09 20.59 -29.82
C ASN A 23 30.89 20.09 -28.62
N ARG A 24 30.82 18.77 -28.38
CA ARG A 24 32.01 18.00 -27.99
C ARG A 24 31.88 16.53 -28.40
N THR A 25 32.86 16.09 -29.18
CA THR A 25 33.09 14.72 -29.68
C THR A 25 33.13 13.70 -28.55
N VAL A 26 32.39 12.59 -28.69
CA VAL A 26 32.43 11.45 -27.77
C VAL A 26 32.78 10.18 -28.56
N PRO A 27 33.84 9.43 -28.18
CA PRO A 27 34.15 8.15 -28.81
C PRO A 27 33.09 7.10 -28.45
N SER A 28 32.84 6.19 -29.40
CA SER A 28 31.94 5.04 -29.26
C SER A 28 32.40 4.12 -28.13
N THR A 29 31.58 3.97 -27.10
CA THR A 29 31.66 2.83 -26.17
C THR A 29 30.25 2.50 -25.70
N GLU A 30 29.85 1.29 -26.08
CA GLU A 30 28.79 0.46 -25.51
C GLU A 30 27.41 1.08 -25.38
N SER A 31 26.50 0.54 -26.20
CA SER A 31 25.06 0.64 -26.01
C SER A 31 24.69 0.09 -24.64
N ILE A 32 24.80 0.93 -23.60
CA ILE A 32 24.06 0.76 -22.35
C ILE A 32 22.60 0.71 -22.80
N ARG A 33 22.03 -0.49 -22.82
CA ARG A 33 20.59 -0.69 -22.90
C ARG A 33 20.03 0.09 -21.73
N ARG A 34 19.62 1.32 -22.00
CA ARG A 34 19.06 2.26 -21.05
C ARG A 34 17.67 1.69 -20.74
N GLY A 35 17.64 0.69 -19.87
CA GLY A 35 16.41 0.08 -19.41
C GLY A 35 15.60 1.16 -18.71
N ASP A 36 14.29 1.17 -18.96
CA ASP A 36 13.38 2.08 -18.27
C ASP A 36 13.53 1.89 -16.76
N SER A 37 13.82 2.99 -16.06
CA SER A 37 13.88 2.99 -14.59
C SER A 37 12.50 3.33 -14.05
N LEU A 38 11.83 2.38 -13.40
CA LEU A 38 10.55 2.61 -12.74
C LEU A 38 10.79 3.18 -11.33
N LEU A 39 10.46 4.45 -11.12
CA LEU A 39 10.49 5.08 -9.80
C LEU A 39 9.07 5.16 -9.25
N LEU A 40 8.74 4.35 -8.24
CA LEU A 40 7.45 4.45 -7.55
C LEU A 40 7.41 5.74 -6.72
N SER A 41 6.26 6.42 -6.77
CA SER A 41 5.94 7.50 -5.86
C SER A 41 5.94 6.99 -4.41
N PRO A 42 6.14 7.86 -3.41
CA PRO A 42 6.07 7.49 -1.99
C PRO A 42 4.75 6.77 -1.64
N GLU A 43 3.62 7.28 -2.13
CA GLU A 43 2.27 6.75 -1.89
C GLU A 43 2.11 5.35 -2.50
N ALA A 44 2.65 5.14 -3.70
CA ALA A 44 2.62 3.83 -4.35
C ALA A 44 3.43 2.78 -3.56
N ARG A 45 4.52 3.19 -2.89
CA ARG A 45 5.29 2.28 -2.01
C ARG A 45 4.52 1.93 -0.74
N GLU A 46 3.82 2.90 -0.16
CA GLU A 46 2.96 2.66 1.00
C GLU A 46 1.82 1.69 0.67
N LEU A 47 1.14 1.88 -0.46
CA LEU A 47 0.09 0.97 -0.92
C LEU A 47 0.61 -0.45 -1.17
N ASN A 48 1.79 -0.59 -1.78
CA ASN A 48 2.42 -1.89 -1.96
C ASN A 48 2.74 -2.56 -0.61
N LEU A 49 3.25 -1.80 0.36
CA LEU A 49 3.49 -2.31 1.71
C LEU A 49 2.20 -2.76 2.39
N VAL A 50 1.11 -2.01 2.25
CA VAL A 50 -0.20 -2.37 2.79
C VAL A 50 -0.74 -3.63 2.13
N GLN A 51 -0.68 -3.75 0.80
CA GLN A 51 -1.09 -4.97 0.08
C GLN A 51 -0.28 -6.19 0.52
N GLN A 52 1.04 -6.05 0.64
CA GLN A 52 1.92 -7.12 1.13
C GLN A 52 1.59 -7.55 2.56
N LYS A 53 1.20 -6.62 3.42
CA LYS A 53 0.77 -6.96 4.79
C LYS A 53 -0.58 -7.65 4.78
N LEU A 54 -1.54 -7.17 3.97
CA LEU A 54 -2.86 -7.77 3.85
C LEU A 54 -2.79 -9.21 3.32
N SER A 55 -1.89 -9.52 2.38
CA SER A 55 -1.72 -10.88 1.86
C SER A 55 -1.13 -11.86 2.87
N GLN A 56 -0.48 -11.37 3.94
CA GLN A 56 0.02 -12.18 5.04
C GLN A 56 -1.02 -12.39 6.15
N VAL A 57 -2.13 -11.63 6.13
CA VAL A 57 -3.20 -11.81 7.11
C VAL A 57 -3.94 -13.12 6.79
N PRO A 58 -4.07 -14.04 7.76
CA PRO A 58 -4.81 -15.27 7.53
C PRO A 58 -6.28 -14.96 7.28
N GLU A 59 -6.89 -15.71 6.36
CA GLU A 59 -8.33 -15.60 6.06
C GLU A 59 -9.18 -15.85 7.32
N VAL A 60 -8.74 -16.80 8.16
CA VAL A 60 -9.39 -17.14 9.42
C VAL A 60 -8.48 -16.82 10.60
N ARG A 61 -9.00 -15.98 11.49
CA ARG A 61 -8.40 -15.69 12.81
C ARG A 61 -8.70 -16.81 13.80
N SER A 62 -7.95 -17.90 13.70
CA SER A 62 -8.18 -19.13 14.49
C SER A 62 -8.14 -18.87 16.00
N ASP A 63 -7.27 -17.97 16.46
CA ASP A 63 -7.17 -17.50 17.85
C ASP A 63 -8.49 -16.95 18.39
N LEU A 64 -9.14 -16.09 17.60
CA LEU A 64 -10.40 -15.47 17.96
C LEU A 64 -11.55 -16.48 17.96
N VAL A 65 -11.56 -17.36 16.96
CA VAL A 65 -12.59 -18.40 16.83
C VAL A 65 -12.52 -19.35 18.03
N GLU A 66 -11.34 -19.80 18.41
CA GLU A 66 -11.14 -20.70 19.54
C GLU A 66 -11.57 -20.04 20.85
N LYS A 67 -11.17 -18.78 21.08
CA LYS A 67 -11.61 -18.02 22.27
C LYS A 67 -13.13 -17.89 22.37
N ILE A 68 -13.80 -17.62 21.26
CA ILE A 68 -15.28 -17.52 21.23
C ILE A 68 -15.91 -18.88 21.50
N LYS A 69 -15.41 -19.95 20.88
CA LYS A 69 -15.88 -21.32 21.12
C LYS A 69 -15.77 -21.71 22.60
N ASP A 70 -14.64 -21.41 23.23
CA ASP A 70 -14.41 -21.67 24.65
C ASP A 70 -15.38 -20.87 25.54
N SER A 71 -15.59 -19.58 25.25
CA SER A 71 -16.57 -18.74 25.95
C SER A 71 -18.00 -19.26 25.82
N ILE A 72 -18.37 -19.81 24.65
CA ILE A 72 -19.67 -20.46 24.44
C ILE A 72 -19.76 -21.75 25.26
N ALA A 73 -18.73 -22.60 25.24
CA ALA A 73 -18.71 -23.86 25.98
C ALA A 73 -18.81 -23.64 27.50
N LYS A 74 -18.23 -22.56 28.02
CA LYS A 74 -18.31 -22.15 29.43
C LYS A 74 -19.63 -21.47 29.80
N GLY A 75 -20.50 -21.16 28.83
CA GLY A 75 -21.73 -20.39 29.07
C GLY A 75 -21.48 -18.91 29.40
N GLU A 76 -20.27 -18.41 29.16
CA GLU A 76 -19.89 -17.01 29.41
C GLU A 76 -20.23 -16.11 28.22
N TYR A 77 -20.57 -16.70 27.07
CA TYR A 77 -20.99 -15.98 25.88
C TYR A 77 -22.43 -15.47 26.01
N ASN A 78 -22.57 -14.27 26.58
CA ASN A 78 -23.85 -13.63 26.83
C ASN A 78 -24.11 -12.51 25.82
N VAL A 79 -25.04 -12.76 24.89
CA VAL A 79 -25.51 -11.76 23.90
C VAL A 79 -26.93 -11.38 24.21
N THR A 80 -27.20 -10.08 24.33
CA THR A 80 -28.55 -9.56 24.61
C THR A 80 -29.37 -9.40 23.33
N SER A 81 -30.69 -9.47 23.45
CA SER A 81 -31.61 -9.24 22.31
C SER A 81 -31.41 -7.86 21.68
N GLU A 82 -31.05 -6.86 22.47
CA GLU A 82 -30.71 -5.51 22.00
C GLU A 82 -29.47 -5.52 21.10
N GLN A 83 -28.40 -6.22 21.51
CA GLN A 83 -27.17 -6.33 20.72
C GLN A 83 -27.45 -7.02 19.38
N VAL A 84 -28.31 -8.04 19.36
CA VAL A 84 -28.72 -8.72 18.12
C VAL A 84 -29.48 -7.75 17.21
N ALA A 85 -30.51 -7.09 17.73
CA ALA A 85 -31.31 -6.14 16.96
C ALA A 85 -30.47 -4.98 16.41
N HIS A 86 -29.56 -4.44 17.21
CA HIS A 86 -28.62 -3.41 16.79
C HIS A 86 -27.75 -3.89 15.62
N ARG A 87 -27.18 -5.10 15.70
CA ARG A 87 -26.35 -5.67 14.62
C ARG A 87 -27.15 -5.89 13.33
N MET A 88 -28.41 -6.32 13.43
CA MET A 88 -29.30 -6.46 12.26
C MET A 88 -29.55 -5.11 11.58
N LEU A 89 -29.87 -4.06 12.35
CA LEU A 89 -30.11 -2.72 11.83
C LEU A 89 -28.86 -2.12 11.20
N VAL A 90 -27.71 -2.19 11.88
CA VAL A 90 -26.43 -1.73 11.34
C VAL A 90 -26.11 -2.43 10.02
N ARG A 91 -26.30 -3.75 9.95
CA ARG A 91 -26.06 -4.49 8.71
C ARG A 91 -26.97 -4.02 7.57
N SER A 92 -28.26 -3.87 7.84
CA SER A 92 -29.23 -3.38 6.86
C SER A 92 -28.90 -1.97 6.34
N LEU A 93 -28.43 -1.08 7.21
CA LEU A 93 -28.00 0.27 6.82
C LEU A 93 -26.75 0.24 5.95
N VAL A 94 -25.75 -0.56 6.30
CA VAL A 94 -24.53 -0.72 5.50
C VAL A 94 -24.86 -1.29 4.12
N ASP A 95 -25.70 -2.33 4.04
CA ASP A 95 -26.10 -2.93 2.77
C ASP A 95 -26.83 -1.90 1.87
N ARG A 96 -27.61 -0.98 2.45
CA ARG A 96 -28.25 0.12 1.70
C ARG A 96 -27.25 1.15 1.18
N ILE A 97 -26.21 1.46 1.94
CA ILE A 97 -25.23 2.49 1.58
C ILE A 97 -24.26 1.99 0.51
N ILE A 98 -23.83 0.72 0.61
CA ILE A 98 -22.84 0.12 -0.29
C ILE A 98 -23.50 -0.55 -1.50
N GLY A 99 -24.71 -1.09 -1.33
CA GLY A 99 -25.45 -1.79 -2.38
C GLY A 99 -26.50 -0.95 -3.10
N GLY A 100 -26.54 0.37 -2.85
CA GLY A 100 -27.36 1.34 -3.57
C GLY A 100 -26.59 2.04 -4.69
#